data_AF-A0A1I7AIL8-F1
#
_entry.id   AF-A0A1I7AIL8-F1
#
_cell.length_a   1.000
_cell.length_b   1.000
_cell.length_c   1.000
_cell.angle_alpha   90.00
_cell.angle_beta   90.00
_cell.angle_gamma   90.00
#
_symmetry.space_group_name_H-M   'P 1'
#
loop_
_entity.id
_entity.type
_entity.pdbx_description
1 polymer ?
#
loop_
_entity_poly.entity_id
_entity_poly.type
_entity_poly.pdbx_seq_one_letter_code
_entity_poly.pdbx_strand_id
1 'polypeptide(L)'
;MSEASDVILTASSRRVGWGIPASILLHVIVVVLLIALSGTRPLDVPQEHNVAVEIVRPSEVPAVAGEPEQQDEASAMPSSPPSTDRFGPAPVRLPVQPDDQPPAMVRASRMMSEATLADPRSRQAREGLRELAEADRSEQLCNIEAMDQLHAWRNDLQPDRVVAYAMAGTKLEENTILADGAAFRSKSLWYNLKFKCELTPDHAKVAAFEFLVGEAIPKDKWEERNLPSIH
;
A
#
# COMPACT_ATOMS: atom_id res chain seq x y z
N MET A 1 42.23 12.76 -71.51
CA MET A 1 40.81 12.45 -71.23
C MET A 1 40.54 12.82 -69.79
N SER A 2 39.45 13.56 -69.56
CA SER A 2 38.77 13.89 -68.28
C SER A 2 39.54 14.52 -67.11
N GLU A 3 38.93 15.57 -66.58
CA GLU A 3 39.20 16.23 -65.30
C GLU A 3 38.77 15.37 -64.08
N ALA A 4 39.37 15.67 -62.92
CA ALA A 4 38.71 16.04 -61.65
C ALA A 4 39.83 16.19 -60.58
N SER A 5 40.18 17.37 -60.07
CA SER A 5 39.39 18.27 -59.19
C SER A 5 38.96 17.59 -57.90
N ASP A 6 39.71 17.85 -56.82
CA ASP A 6 39.15 17.77 -55.46
C ASP A 6 39.66 18.94 -54.61
N VAL A 7 38.75 19.52 -53.82
CA VAL A 7 38.81 20.93 -53.41
C VAL A 7 38.78 21.08 -51.89
N ILE A 8 39.84 21.70 -51.36
CA ILE A 8 39.90 22.50 -50.13
C ILE A 8 39.32 21.89 -48.84
N LEU A 9 40.25 21.55 -47.94
CA LEU A 9 40.04 21.55 -46.49
C LEU A 9 39.54 22.94 -46.02
N THR A 10 38.33 23.06 -45.48
CA THR A 10 38.00 24.10 -44.46
C THR A 10 36.91 23.63 -43.51
N ALA A 11 37.09 23.90 -42.21
CA ALA A 11 36.28 23.34 -41.14
C ALA A 11 34.91 24.02 -40.99
N SER A 12 33.85 23.23 -40.87
CA SER A 12 32.53 23.71 -40.44
C SER A 12 32.40 23.61 -38.91
N SER A 13 32.77 24.69 -38.22
CA SER A 13 32.59 24.83 -36.77
C SER A 13 32.12 26.25 -36.43
N ARG A 14 30.81 26.40 -36.17
CA ARG A 14 30.14 27.53 -35.47
C ARG A 14 28.60 27.33 -35.47
N ARG A 15 28.10 26.37 -34.69
CA ARG A 15 26.67 26.28 -34.30
C ARG A 15 26.47 25.95 -32.81
N VAL A 16 27.40 26.40 -31.97
CA VAL A 16 27.28 26.43 -30.51
C VAL A 16 27.58 27.85 -30.05
N GLY A 17 26.67 28.47 -29.30
CA GLY A 17 26.89 29.83 -28.77
C GLY A 17 25.66 30.55 -28.22
N TRP A 18 24.45 30.29 -28.76
CA TRP A 18 23.23 31.02 -28.36
C TRP A 18 22.15 30.19 -27.64
N GLY A 19 22.13 28.87 -27.80
CA GLY A 19 21.10 28.02 -27.17
C GLY A 19 21.12 28.05 -25.63
N ILE A 20 22.31 27.97 -25.02
CA ILE A 20 22.48 28.02 -23.57
C ILE A 20 22.07 29.38 -22.97
N PRO A 21 22.60 30.55 -23.43
CA PRO A 21 22.20 31.84 -22.85
C PRO A 21 20.73 32.18 -23.13
N ALA A 22 20.17 31.80 -24.29
CA ALA A 22 18.74 31.99 -24.56
C ALA A 22 17.86 31.14 -23.63
N SER A 23 18.26 29.89 -23.35
CA SER A 23 17.56 29.03 -22.39
C SER A 23 17.61 29.60 -20.98
N ILE A 24 18.79 30.03 -20.50
CA ILE A 24 18.93 30.66 -19.17
C ILE A 24 18.05 31.90 -19.06
N LEU A 25 18.06 32.77 -20.08
CA LEU A 25 17.22 33.97 -20.10
C LEU A 25 15.73 33.64 -20.05
N LEU A 26 15.27 32.63 -20.79
CA LEU A 26 13.89 32.16 -20.77
C LEU A 26 13.47 31.67 -19.38
N HIS A 27 14.32 30.86 -18.72
CA HIS A 27 14.02 30.36 -17.37
C HIS A 27 13.96 31.49 -16.34
N VAL A 28 14.86 32.48 -16.43
CA VAL A 28 14.82 33.68 -15.56
C VAL A 28 13.52 34.47 -15.76
N ILE A 29 13.09 34.67 -17.01
CA ILE A 29 11.82 35.36 -17.32
C ILE A 29 10.63 34.58 -16.72
N VAL A 30 10.60 33.26 -16.87
CA VAL A 30 9.53 32.42 -16.30
C VAL A 30 9.51 32.49 -14.77
N VAL A 31 10.67 32.42 -14.10
CA VAL A 31 10.76 32.53 -12.63
C VAL A 31 10.30 33.92 -12.15
N VAL A 32 10.70 35.00 -12.82
CA VAL A 32 10.25 36.36 -12.46
C VAL A 32 8.74 36.52 -12.69
N LEU A 33 8.19 35.97 -13.77
CA LEU A 33 6.76 35.98 -14.04
C LEU A 33 5.98 35.20 -12.97
N LEU A 34 6.48 34.02 -12.58
CA LEU A 34 5.89 33.23 -11.50
C LEU A 34 5.90 34.01 -10.19
N ILE A 35 7.03 34.58 -9.77
CA ILE A 35 7.12 35.38 -8.53
C ILE A 35 6.14 36.58 -8.55
N ALA A 36 6.03 37.28 -9.69
CA ALA A 36 5.11 38.40 -9.84
C ALA A 36 3.62 37.98 -9.79
N LEU A 37 3.29 36.80 -10.31
CA LEU A 37 1.94 36.22 -10.27
C LEU A 37 1.61 35.57 -8.91
N SER A 38 2.62 35.05 -8.19
CA SER A 38 2.52 34.47 -6.85
C SER A 38 2.35 35.51 -5.73
N GLY A 39 1.77 36.68 -6.06
CA GLY A 39 1.69 37.88 -5.23
C GLY A 39 1.53 37.58 -3.74
N THR A 40 2.54 38.00 -2.96
CA THR A 40 2.82 37.52 -1.60
C THR A 40 1.63 37.66 -0.66
N ARG A 41 0.80 36.63 -0.60
CA ARG A 41 -0.12 36.42 0.53
C ARG A 41 0.76 35.99 1.71
N PRO A 42 0.80 36.74 2.82
CA PRO A 42 1.39 36.19 4.04
C PRO A 42 0.65 34.88 4.34
N LEU A 43 1.41 33.81 4.56
CA LEU A 43 0.84 32.55 5.00
C LEU A 43 0.21 32.78 6.37
N ASP A 44 -1.12 32.78 6.41
CA ASP A 44 -1.86 32.62 7.65
C ASP A 44 -1.55 31.20 8.14
N VAL A 45 -0.59 31.09 9.05
CA VAL A 45 -0.20 29.83 9.68
C VAL A 45 -1.26 29.55 10.75
N PRO A 46 -2.18 28.58 10.55
CA PRO A 46 -3.22 28.32 11.53
C PRO A 46 -2.53 27.81 12.80
N GLN A 47 -2.80 28.47 13.92
CA GLN A 47 -2.26 28.06 15.22
C GLN A 47 -2.65 26.61 15.49
N GLU A 48 -1.65 25.74 15.73
CA GLU A 48 -1.89 24.34 16.01
C GLU A 48 -2.78 24.21 17.25
N HIS A 49 -3.97 23.65 17.03
CA HIS A 49 -4.82 23.20 18.11
C HIS A 49 -4.17 21.97 18.72
N ASN A 50 -3.27 22.23 19.67
CA ASN A 50 -2.60 21.22 20.47
C ASN A 50 -3.69 20.46 21.23
N VAL A 51 -4.01 19.25 20.75
CA VAL A 51 -4.96 18.35 21.41
C VAL A 51 -4.29 17.87 22.69
N ALA A 52 -4.59 18.54 23.79
CA ALA A 52 -4.24 18.10 25.13
C ALA A 52 -5.01 16.80 25.43
N VAL A 53 -4.37 15.66 25.16
CA VAL A 53 -4.89 14.34 25.54
C VAL A 53 -4.77 14.21 27.07
N GLU A 54 -5.79 14.69 27.78
CA GLU A 54 -5.88 14.50 29.21
C GLU A 54 -6.18 13.03 29.52
N ILE A 55 -5.21 12.37 30.16
CA ILE A 55 -5.25 10.95 30.50
C ILE A 55 -6.31 10.72 31.58
N VAL A 56 -7.46 10.20 31.17
CA VAL A 56 -8.52 9.76 32.07
C VAL A 56 -7.98 8.62 32.95
N ARG A 57 -7.76 8.91 34.22
CA ARG A 57 -7.41 7.90 35.23
C ARG A 57 -8.66 7.05 35.50
N PRO A 58 -8.58 5.70 35.50
CA PRO A 58 -9.70 4.87 35.88
C PRO A 58 -10.16 5.18 37.31
N SER A 59 -11.43 5.51 37.48
CA SER A 59 -11.99 5.86 38.79
C SER A 59 -11.95 4.68 39.75
N GLU A 60 -11.47 4.94 40.97
CA GLU A 60 -11.56 4.01 42.09
C GLU A 60 -13.03 3.84 42.51
N VAL A 61 -13.44 2.59 42.76
CA VAL A 61 -14.81 2.24 43.16
C VAL A 61 -14.91 2.28 44.70
N PRO A 62 -15.76 3.13 45.30
CA PRO A 62 -15.96 3.11 46.76
C PRO A 62 -16.87 1.96 47.16
N ALA A 63 -16.39 1.08 48.03
CA ALA A 63 -17.19 0.04 48.67
C ALA A 63 -17.63 0.46 50.09
N VAL A 64 -18.94 0.47 50.34
CA VAL A 64 -19.59 0.56 51.66
C VAL A 64 -20.92 -0.21 51.50
N ALA A 65 -21.15 -1.44 52.00
CA ALA A 65 -21.08 -2.01 53.35
C ALA A 65 -22.33 -1.73 54.23
N GLY A 66 -23.26 -2.72 54.26
CA GLY A 66 -24.31 -2.97 55.28
C GLY A 66 -25.71 -2.33 55.10
N GLU A 67 -26.78 -2.67 55.85
CA GLU A 67 -27.20 -3.86 56.65
C GLU A 67 -28.56 -3.52 57.35
N PRO A 68 -29.42 -4.45 57.89
CA PRO A 68 -29.66 -5.89 57.69
C PRO A 68 -31.13 -6.26 57.28
N GLU A 69 -31.40 -7.57 57.15
CA GLU A 69 -32.65 -8.34 57.45
C GLU A 69 -34.07 -7.89 56.99
N GLN A 70 -34.72 -8.77 56.20
CA GLN A 70 -35.80 -9.61 56.76
C GLN A 70 -35.90 -10.98 56.03
N GLN A 71 -36.37 -11.99 56.77
CA GLN A 71 -36.40 -13.41 56.39
C GLN A 71 -37.74 -13.77 55.74
N ASP A 72 -37.79 -14.84 54.93
CA ASP A 72 -38.82 -15.88 55.06
C ASP A 72 -38.56 -17.14 54.19
N GLU A 73 -38.25 -18.22 54.90
CA GLU A 73 -38.67 -19.62 54.74
C GLU A 73 -38.75 -20.32 53.36
N ALA A 74 -37.69 -21.12 53.09
CA ALA A 74 -37.69 -22.53 52.68
C ALA A 74 -38.86 -23.15 51.86
N SER A 75 -38.51 -23.75 50.70
CA SER A 75 -38.77 -25.19 50.46
C SER A 75 -38.00 -25.75 49.25
N ALA A 76 -37.83 -27.08 49.24
CA ALA A 76 -36.97 -27.81 48.31
C ALA A 76 -37.61 -28.13 46.94
N MET A 77 -36.76 -28.62 46.02
CA MET A 77 -37.08 -29.23 44.72
C MET A 77 -38.05 -30.45 44.85
N PRO A 78 -38.57 -31.09 43.76
CA PRO A 78 -38.21 -30.96 42.33
C PRO A 78 -39.36 -31.02 41.29
N SER A 79 -38.94 -31.03 40.02
CA SER A 79 -39.57 -31.68 38.85
C SER A 79 -40.45 -30.84 37.91
N SER A 80 -40.35 -31.16 36.62
CA SER A 80 -41.24 -30.72 35.54
C SER A 80 -41.36 -31.86 34.51
N PRO A 81 -42.55 -32.09 33.93
CA PRO A 81 -42.87 -33.29 33.15
C PRO A 81 -42.34 -33.28 31.70
N PRO A 82 -42.30 -34.43 31.01
CA PRO A 82 -41.77 -34.51 29.65
C PRO A 82 -42.75 -33.97 28.61
N SER A 83 -42.24 -33.18 27.66
CA SER A 83 -42.97 -32.81 26.44
C SER A 83 -42.73 -33.85 25.35
N THR A 84 -43.80 -34.52 24.90
CA THR A 84 -43.78 -35.55 23.86
C THR A 84 -43.69 -34.97 22.45
N ASP A 85 -43.12 -35.75 21.54
CA ASP A 85 -42.99 -35.43 20.11
C ASP A 85 -44.30 -34.99 19.45
N ARG A 86 -44.17 -34.07 18.48
CA ARG A 86 -45.10 -34.00 17.35
C ARG A 86 -44.35 -33.79 16.05
N PHE A 87 -44.31 -34.85 15.25
CA PHE A 87 -43.65 -34.89 13.96
C PHE A 87 -44.25 -33.90 12.96
N GLY A 88 -43.37 -33.18 12.26
CA GLY A 88 -43.63 -32.54 10.98
C GLY A 88 -42.31 -32.52 10.21
N PRO A 89 -42.29 -32.75 8.88
CA PRO A 89 -41.04 -32.76 8.13
C PRO A 89 -40.46 -31.35 8.09
N ALA A 90 -39.38 -31.13 8.84
CA ALA A 90 -38.57 -29.92 8.68
C ALA A 90 -38.04 -29.87 7.24
N PRO A 91 -38.02 -28.70 6.57
CA PRO A 91 -37.36 -28.59 5.28
C PRO A 91 -35.89 -28.97 5.47
N VAL A 92 -35.36 -29.75 4.52
CA VAL A 92 -33.94 -30.11 4.49
C VAL A 92 -33.13 -28.83 4.41
N ARG A 93 -32.62 -28.37 5.56
CA ARG A 93 -31.51 -27.42 5.59
C ARG A 93 -30.32 -28.19 5.04
N LEU A 94 -30.02 -27.95 3.77
CA LEU A 94 -28.68 -28.20 3.24
C LEU A 94 -27.68 -27.61 4.23
N PRO A 95 -26.58 -28.30 4.57
CA PRO A 95 -25.57 -27.73 5.43
C PRO A 95 -25.03 -26.46 4.77
N VAL A 96 -25.42 -25.31 5.31
CA VAL A 96 -24.66 -24.07 5.12
C VAL A 96 -23.35 -24.34 5.84
N GLN A 97 -22.32 -24.68 5.08
CA GLN A 97 -20.95 -24.58 5.57
C GLN A 97 -20.63 -23.09 5.65
N PRO A 98 -20.34 -22.53 6.83
CA PRO A 98 -19.71 -21.25 6.92
C PRO A 98 -18.23 -21.47 6.59
N ASP A 99 -17.88 -21.38 5.30
CA ASP A 99 -16.48 -21.13 4.91
C ASP A 99 -16.16 -19.65 5.23
N ASP A 100 -16.06 -19.36 6.53
CA ASP A 100 -15.48 -18.13 7.08
C ASP A 100 -13.95 -18.14 6.99
N GLN A 101 -13.37 -19.19 6.39
CA GLN A 101 -11.95 -19.29 6.09
C GLN A 101 -11.58 -18.23 5.02
N PRO A 102 -10.65 -17.30 5.29
CA PRO A 102 -10.22 -16.35 4.29
C PRO A 102 -9.75 -17.05 3.00
N PRO A 103 -10.08 -16.55 1.80
CA PRO A 103 -9.66 -17.15 0.54
C PRO A 103 -8.14 -17.38 0.53
N ALA A 104 -7.75 -18.62 0.25
CA ALA A 104 -6.36 -19.07 0.38
C ALA A 104 -5.42 -18.24 -0.52
N MET A 105 -4.33 -17.76 0.06
CA MET A 105 -3.32 -16.98 -0.65
C MET A 105 -2.47 -17.89 -1.55
N VAL A 106 -2.10 -17.38 -2.72
CA VAL A 106 -1.14 -18.01 -3.63
C VAL A 106 0.26 -17.86 -3.05
N ARG A 107 0.91 -18.98 -2.72
CA ARG A 107 2.32 -19.00 -2.28
C ARG A 107 3.24 -18.98 -3.50
N ALA A 108 4.17 -18.02 -3.54
CA ALA A 108 5.21 -17.96 -4.57
C ALA A 108 6.23 -19.10 -4.39
N SER A 109 6.66 -19.72 -5.49
CA SER A 109 7.62 -20.84 -5.50
C SER A 109 9.09 -20.42 -5.59
N ARG A 110 9.34 -19.16 -5.93
CA ARG A 110 10.65 -18.50 -6.00
C ARG A 110 10.46 -17.00 -5.85
N MET A 111 11.45 -16.31 -5.30
CA MET A 111 11.48 -14.84 -5.26
C MET A 111 12.06 -14.28 -6.57
N MET A 112 11.62 -13.11 -7.01
CA MET A 112 11.95 -12.53 -8.32
C MET A 112 12.57 -11.13 -8.25
N SER A 113 12.29 -10.38 -7.18
CA SER A 113 12.76 -8.99 -6.98
C SER A 113 14.27 -8.81 -7.06
N GLU A 114 15.08 -9.78 -6.60
CA GLU A 114 16.55 -9.72 -6.74
C GLU A 114 16.99 -9.72 -8.21
N ALA A 115 16.37 -10.55 -9.06
CA ALA A 115 16.71 -10.62 -10.48
C ALA A 115 16.26 -9.33 -11.22
N THR A 116 15.06 -8.84 -10.90
CA THR A 116 14.51 -7.58 -11.42
C THR A 116 15.38 -6.38 -11.04
N LEU A 117 15.88 -6.34 -9.80
CA LEU A 117 16.81 -5.30 -9.37
C LEU A 117 18.20 -5.48 -9.98
N ALA A 118 18.72 -6.69 -10.14
CA ALA A 118 20.02 -6.95 -10.75
C ALA A 118 20.13 -6.49 -12.22
N ASP A 119 19.00 -6.34 -12.93
CA ASP A 119 18.97 -5.80 -14.29
C ASP A 119 19.69 -4.43 -14.37
N PRO A 120 20.54 -4.18 -15.40
CA PRO A 120 21.19 -2.89 -15.60
C PRO A 120 20.21 -1.71 -15.72
N ARG A 121 19.01 -1.93 -16.28
CA ARG A 121 17.94 -0.92 -16.41
C ARG A 121 17.41 -0.47 -15.05
N SER A 122 17.43 -1.36 -14.07
CA SER A 122 16.96 -1.10 -12.70
C SER A 122 18.00 -0.37 -11.82
N ARG A 123 19.09 0.17 -12.41
CA ARG A 123 20.13 0.90 -11.67
C ARG A 123 19.56 2.03 -10.82
N GLN A 124 18.72 2.89 -11.38
CA GLN A 124 18.13 4.03 -10.66
C GLN A 124 17.24 3.56 -9.50
N ALA A 125 16.46 2.49 -9.69
CA ALA A 125 15.66 1.89 -8.62
C ALA A 125 16.54 1.35 -7.49
N ARG A 126 17.62 0.61 -7.83
CA ARG A 126 18.62 0.15 -6.84
C ARG A 126 19.32 1.28 -6.09
N GLU A 127 19.56 2.40 -6.74
CA GLU A 127 20.19 3.57 -6.11
C GLU A 127 19.20 4.26 -5.17
N GLY A 128 17.98 4.57 -5.63
CA GLY A 128 16.92 5.14 -4.79
C GLY A 128 16.56 4.27 -3.58
N LEU A 129 16.48 2.94 -3.74
CA LEU A 129 16.25 2.02 -2.62
C LEU A 129 17.30 2.14 -1.50
N ARG A 130 18.54 2.55 -1.78
CA ARG A 130 19.60 2.72 -0.78
C ARG A 130 19.52 4.05 -0.03
N GLU A 131 18.75 5.01 -0.55
CA GLU A 131 18.53 6.33 0.05
C GLU A 131 17.32 6.33 1.00
N LEU A 132 16.46 5.31 0.90
CA LEU A 132 15.29 5.13 1.76
C LEU A 132 15.64 4.66 3.18
N ALA A 133 14.79 5.01 4.15
CA ALA A 133 14.82 4.38 5.47
C ALA A 133 14.53 2.87 5.35
N GLU A 134 14.97 2.08 6.33
CA GLU A 134 14.92 0.61 6.21
C GLU A 134 13.49 0.05 6.05
N ALA A 135 12.51 0.61 6.76
CA ALA A 135 11.11 0.21 6.63
C ALA A 135 10.56 0.51 5.22
N ASP A 136 10.84 1.71 4.68
CA ASP A 136 10.42 2.10 3.33
C ASP A 136 11.12 1.23 2.27
N ARG A 137 12.42 1.01 2.41
CA ARG A 137 13.23 0.12 1.56
C ARG A 137 12.67 -1.29 1.53
N SER A 138 12.25 -1.80 2.69
CA SER A 138 11.63 -3.11 2.86
C SER A 138 10.24 -3.18 2.19
N GLU A 139 9.39 -2.16 2.37
CA GLU A 139 8.11 -2.10 1.68
C GLU A 139 8.29 -2.03 0.15
N GLN A 140 9.24 -1.22 -0.34
CA GLN A 140 9.51 -1.14 -1.78
C GLN A 140 10.06 -2.45 -2.36
N LEU A 141 10.89 -3.20 -1.62
CA LEU A 141 11.29 -4.57 -2.02
C LEU A 141 10.07 -5.49 -2.15
N CYS A 142 9.16 -5.47 -1.18
CA CYS A 142 7.91 -6.24 -1.21
C CYS A 142 6.97 -5.79 -2.35
N ASN A 143 6.90 -4.50 -2.66
CA ASN A 143 6.11 -3.96 -3.76
C ASN A 143 6.66 -4.41 -5.12
N ILE A 144 7.99 -4.49 -5.29
CA ILE A 144 8.63 -5.04 -6.50
C ILE A 144 8.34 -6.54 -6.64
N GLU A 145 8.52 -7.31 -5.57
CA GLU A 145 8.19 -8.74 -5.56
C GLU A 145 6.71 -8.97 -5.90
N ALA A 146 5.79 -8.18 -5.34
CA ALA A 146 4.37 -8.23 -5.66
C ALA A 146 4.10 -8.04 -7.16
N MET A 147 4.71 -7.03 -7.79
CA MET A 147 4.55 -6.78 -9.23
C MET A 147 5.07 -7.95 -10.08
N ASP A 148 6.25 -8.48 -9.74
CA ASP A 148 6.87 -9.59 -10.45
C ASP A 148 6.03 -10.88 -10.34
N GLN A 149 5.55 -11.22 -9.13
CA GLN A 149 4.71 -12.39 -8.88
C GLN A 149 3.34 -12.27 -9.57
N LEU A 150 2.71 -11.10 -9.52
CA LEU A 150 1.42 -10.84 -10.20
C LEU A 150 1.54 -10.98 -11.72
N HIS A 151 2.63 -10.48 -12.32
CA HIS A 151 2.89 -10.61 -13.75
C HIS A 151 3.20 -12.08 -14.14
N ALA A 152 3.97 -12.79 -13.33
CA ALA A 152 4.32 -14.19 -13.57
C ALA A 152 3.12 -15.14 -13.39
N TRP A 153 2.21 -14.83 -12.46
CA TRP A 153 1.01 -15.64 -12.17
C TRP A 153 -0.05 -15.55 -13.28
N ARG A 154 -0.25 -14.35 -13.87
CA ARG A 154 -1.27 -14.12 -14.89
C ARG A 154 -0.75 -13.17 -15.98
N ASN A 155 -0.57 -13.69 -17.19
CA ASN A 155 0.04 -12.97 -18.31
C ASN A 155 -0.78 -11.78 -18.85
N ASP A 156 -2.06 -11.67 -18.48
CA ASP A 156 -2.90 -10.52 -18.78
C ASP A 156 -2.69 -9.35 -17.80
N LEU A 157 -2.10 -9.61 -16.62
CA LEU A 157 -1.71 -8.57 -15.68
C LEU A 157 -0.40 -7.92 -16.13
N GLN A 158 -0.38 -6.60 -16.12
CA GLN A 158 0.80 -5.77 -16.36
C GLN A 158 0.90 -4.78 -15.20
N PRO A 159 1.34 -5.22 -14.01
CA PRO A 159 1.45 -4.37 -12.84
C PRO A 159 2.47 -3.25 -13.09
N ASP A 160 2.09 -2.00 -12.83
CA ASP A 160 2.98 -0.83 -12.97
C ASP A 160 3.10 0.00 -11.67
N ARG A 161 2.34 -0.38 -10.64
CA ARG A 161 2.41 0.19 -9.28
C ARG A 161 1.77 -0.74 -8.26
N VAL A 162 2.31 -0.77 -7.05
CA VAL A 162 1.69 -1.35 -5.85
C VAL A 162 1.68 -0.28 -4.76
N VAL A 163 0.63 -0.25 -3.94
CA VAL A 163 0.49 0.58 -2.74
C VAL A 163 0.11 -0.37 -1.61
N ALA A 164 1.02 -0.64 -0.69
CA ALA A 164 0.83 -1.67 0.33
C ALA A 164 -0.24 -1.29 1.38
N TYR A 165 -0.44 0.01 1.61
CA TYR A 165 -1.29 0.57 2.67
C TYR A 165 -2.62 1.19 2.17
N ALA A 166 -3.10 0.80 0.98
CA ALA A 166 -4.18 1.52 0.27
C ALA A 166 -5.54 1.53 1.00
N MET A 167 -5.99 0.38 1.50
CA MET A 167 -7.26 0.20 2.23
C MET A 167 -7.06 0.06 3.75
N ALA A 168 -5.88 -0.41 4.16
CA ALA A 168 -5.48 -0.60 5.56
C ALA A 168 -3.95 -0.50 5.65
N GLY A 169 -3.43 0.02 6.77
CA GLY A 169 -1.98 0.14 6.98
C GLY A 169 -1.27 -1.22 7.02
N THR A 170 0.01 -1.21 6.63
CA THR A 170 0.91 -2.37 6.76
C THR A 170 1.21 -2.67 8.22
N LYS A 171 1.49 -3.95 8.53
CA LYS A 171 2.00 -4.39 9.83
C LYS A 171 3.37 -5.02 9.63
N LEU A 172 4.29 -4.80 10.57
CA LEU A 172 5.60 -5.45 10.61
C LEU A 172 5.62 -6.43 11.78
N GLU A 173 5.79 -7.71 11.47
CA GLU A 173 5.91 -8.82 12.43
C GLU A 173 7.29 -9.46 12.24
N GLU A 174 8.23 -9.12 13.12
CA GLU A 174 9.67 -9.44 12.96
C GLU A 174 10.19 -8.96 11.60
N ASN A 175 10.50 -9.88 10.67
CA ASN A 175 10.96 -9.58 9.31
C ASN A 175 9.81 -9.68 8.27
N THR A 176 8.55 -9.77 8.71
CA THR A 176 7.38 -9.99 7.84
C THR A 176 6.55 -8.72 7.71
N ILE A 177 6.37 -8.23 6.48
CA ILE A 177 5.36 -7.22 6.16
C ILE A 177 4.04 -7.91 5.80
N LEU A 178 2.99 -7.62 6.57
CA LEU A 178 1.61 -7.97 6.24
C LEU A 178 0.89 -6.75 5.65
N ALA A 179 0.35 -6.92 4.45
CA ALA A 179 -0.41 -5.90 3.74
C ALA A 179 -1.83 -6.42 3.44
N ASP A 180 -2.69 -6.37 4.46
CA ASP A 180 -4.08 -6.86 4.42
C ASP A 180 -5.02 -6.03 3.51
N GLY A 181 -4.58 -4.84 3.10
CA GLY A 181 -5.34 -3.87 2.33
C GLY A 181 -4.51 -3.19 1.23
N ALA A 182 -3.59 -3.93 0.61
CA ALA A 182 -2.82 -3.41 -0.51
C ALA A 182 -3.70 -3.19 -1.76
N ALA A 183 -3.15 -2.44 -2.72
CA ALA A 183 -3.70 -2.32 -4.06
C ALA A 183 -2.58 -2.41 -5.09
N PHE A 184 -2.87 -2.96 -6.27
CA PHE A 184 -1.98 -2.87 -7.43
C PHE A 184 -2.70 -2.28 -8.63
N ARG A 185 -1.95 -1.59 -9.48
CA ARG A 185 -2.44 -1.03 -10.74
C ARG A 185 -1.95 -1.88 -11.90
N SER A 186 -2.86 -2.27 -12.78
CA SER A 186 -2.57 -2.99 -14.02
C SER A 186 -3.45 -2.43 -15.13
N LYS A 187 -2.85 -2.06 -16.27
CA LYS A 187 -3.55 -1.46 -17.43
C LYS A 187 -4.45 -0.26 -17.03
N SER A 188 -3.92 0.62 -16.17
CA SER A 188 -4.62 1.81 -15.63
C SER A 188 -5.90 1.51 -14.84
N LEU A 189 -6.08 0.28 -14.34
CA LEU A 189 -7.11 -0.09 -13.38
C LEU A 189 -6.47 -0.55 -12.07
N TRP A 190 -7.04 -0.12 -10.95
CA TRP A 190 -6.62 -0.55 -9.62
C TRP A 190 -7.41 -1.78 -9.18
N TYR A 191 -6.74 -2.70 -8.49
CA TYR A 191 -7.28 -3.95 -7.96
C TYR A 191 -6.86 -4.12 -6.51
N ASN A 192 -7.73 -4.71 -5.69
CA ASN A 192 -7.39 -5.09 -4.32
C ASN A 192 -6.31 -6.17 -4.33
N LEU A 193 -5.39 -6.06 -3.37
CA LEU A 193 -4.32 -7.01 -3.14
C LEU A 193 -4.25 -7.30 -1.64
N LYS A 194 -3.95 -8.55 -1.29
CA LYS A 194 -3.34 -8.86 0.00
C LYS A 194 -1.99 -9.49 -0.24
N PHE A 195 -1.00 -9.19 0.59
CA PHE A 195 0.25 -9.96 0.58
C PHE A 195 0.86 -10.14 1.96
N LYS A 196 1.61 -11.24 2.10
CA LYS A 196 2.56 -11.49 3.17
C LYS A 196 3.95 -11.55 2.52
N CYS A 197 4.85 -10.70 2.95
CA CYS A 197 6.21 -10.60 2.45
C CYS A 197 7.18 -10.82 3.61
N GLU A 198 7.87 -11.96 3.61
CA GLU A 198 8.90 -12.28 4.58
C GLU A 198 10.27 -11.88 4.01
N LEU A 199 11.04 -11.10 4.76
CA LEU A 199 12.36 -10.60 4.37
C LEU A 199 13.47 -11.42 5.00
N THR A 200 14.66 -11.39 4.40
CA THR A 200 15.87 -11.90 5.04
C THR A 200 16.20 -11.09 6.32
N PRO A 201 16.93 -11.66 7.31
CA PRO A 201 17.22 -10.97 8.58
C PRO A 201 18.06 -9.68 8.49
N ASP A 202 18.65 -9.39 7.33
CA ASP A 202 19.36 -8.14 7.00
C ASP A 202 18.46 -7.14 6.24
N HIS A 203 17.18 -7.47 6.09
CA HIS A 203 16.18 -6.75 5.28
C HIS A 203 16.65 -6.44 3.84
N ALA A 204 17.59 -7.22 3.28
CA ALA A 204 18.17 -6.95 1.97
C ALA A 204 17.40 -7.61 0.81
N LYS A 205 16.64 -8.67 1.08
CA LYS A 205 15.94 -9.50 0.09
C LYS A 205 14.60 -9.99 0.63
N VAL A 206 13.69 -10.35 -0.28
CA VAL A 206 12.53 -11.17 0.08
C VAL A 206 12.97 -12.63 0.19
N ALA A 207 12.50 -13.33 1.23
CA ALA A 207 12.73 -14.74 1.51
C ALA A 207 11.51 -15.61 1.18
N ALA A 208 10.29 -15.14 1.47
CA ALA A 208 9.05 -15.78 1.07
C ALA A 208 7.96 -14.75 0.75
N PHE A 209 7.03 -15.12 -0.14
CA PHE A 209 5.95 -14.25 -0.57
C PHE A 209 4.65 -15.03 -0.79
N GLU A 210 3.54 -14.49 -0.31
CA GLU A 210 2.19 -15.01 -0.51
C GLU A 210 1.27 -13.85 -0.89
N PHE A 211 0.34 -14.05 -1.82
CA PHE A 211 -0.57 -12.99 -2.24
C PHE A 211 -1.99 -13.47 -2.59
N LEU A 212 -2.93 -12.54 -2.58
CA LEU A 212 -4.30 -12.75 -3.05
C LEU A 212 -4.77 -11.53 -3.85
N VAL A 213 -5.22 -11.76 -5.08
CA VAL A 213 -5.87 -10.73 -5.90
C VAL A 213 -7.36 -10.70 -5.62
N GLY A 214 -7.87 -9.51 -5.28
CA GLY A 214 -9.29 -9.24 -5.11
C GLY A 214 -9.90 -8.50 -6.31
N GLU A 215 -11.09 -7.93 -6.09
CA GLU A 215 -11.84 -7.21 -7.11
C GLU A 215 -11.19 -5.88 -7.54
N ALA A 216 -11.61 -5.35 -8.69
CA ALA A 216 -11.23 -4.02 -9.14
C ALA A 216 -11.76 -2.95 -8.17
N ILE A 217 -10.94 -1.94 -7.85
CA ILE A 217 -11.31 -0.84 -6.98
C ILE A 217 -12.07 0.20 -7.81
N PRO A 218 -13.31 0.60 -7.43
CA PRO A 218 -14.09 1.62 -8.14
C PRO A 218 -13.35 2.96 -8.25
N LYS A 219 -13.51 3.68 -9.38
CA LYS A 219 -12.74 4.92 -9.66
C LYS A 219 -13.03 6.06 -8.69
N ASP A 220 -14.26 6.15 -8.20
CA ASP A 220 -14.68 7.09 -7.14
C ASP A 220 -13.97 6.83 -5.80
N LYS A 221 -13.35 5.66 -5.63
CA LYS A 221 -12.59 5.27 -4.45
C LYS A 221 -11.09 5.52 -4.57
N TRP A 222 -10.59 6.06 -5.68
CA TRP A 222 -9.14 6.16 -5.89
C TRP A 222 -8.50 7.32 -5.12
N GLU A 223 -9.14 8.48 -5.12
CA GLU A 223 -8.62 9.68 -4.44
C GLU A 223 -8.59 9.51 -2.92
N GLU A 224 -9.68 9.00 -2.31
CA GLU A 224 -9.76 8.70 -0.87
C GLU A 224 -8.78 7.61 -0.38
N ARG A 225 -8.10 6.91 -1.31
CA ARG A 225 -7.14 5.82 -1.04
C ARG A 225 -5.72 6.13 -1.53
N ASN A 226 -5.45 7.36 -1.95
CA ASN A 226 -4.16 7.78 -2.53
C ASN A 226 -3.72 6.90 -3.72
N LEU A 227 -4.63 6.55 -4.62
CA LEU A 227 -4.39 5.71 -5.80
C LEU A 227 -4.36 6.58 -7.08
N PRO A 228 -3.18 7.00 -7.59
CA PRO A 228 -3.15 7.98 -8.68
C PRO A 228 -3.74 7.45 -9.99
N SER A 229 -4.55 8.29 -10.63
CA SER A 229 -5.17 8.05 -11.95
C SER A 229 -4.19 8.22 -13.12
N ILE A 230 -3.12 8.97 -12.90
CA ILE A 230 -2.02 9.22 -13.85
C ILE A 230 -0.68 8.82 -13.24
N HIS A 231 0.39 8.80 -14.04
CA HIS A 231 1.75 8.47 -13.61
C HIS A 231 2.60 9.74 -13.58
#